data_AF-A0A9D8AWP1-F1
#
_entry.id   AF-A0A9D8AWP1-F1
#
_cell.length_a   1.000
_cell.length_b   1.000
_cell.length_c   1.000
_cell.angle_alpha   90.00
_cell.angle_beta   90.00
_cell.angle_gamma   90.00
#
_symmetry.space_group_name_H-M   'P 1'
#
loop_
_entity.id
_entity.type
_entity.pdbx_description
1 polymer ?
#
loop_
_entity_poly.entity_id
_entity_poly.type
_entity_poly.pdbx_seq_one_letter_code
_entity_poly.pdbx_strand_id
1 'polypeptide(L)'
;MGRYAIFMLCTTILLASCATPKTVVVTQEVIREVQVTRIVTRDEGERERAPTYTPYPTYTPYPTARPTRTPRPTRTPTPTPSPTPTYAAEPTATPHTQQVGAQAPVRPQSTSTLSPPPAPALEQRKDRDPGPPFSFSVSANRAEANSSYRITGLVRNDSSKTYEGVAIDATFWDIDGVRVPGLDARCPCVLLAPGEECPFSIVATVRRPVSFLLHPEGRATERQSVPVTLTGVRMSRDGLSSVRITGVAANDQPFKIQKVIVAGVLEDGSGQMVSLGWTHGLQEDILPGSSVPFDLRVELVPFERYRLYAQAERDWR
;
A
#
# COMPACT_ATOMS: atom_id res chain seq x y z
N MET A 1 73.39 -24.87 6.36
CA MET A 1 74.27 -24.89 7.56
C MET A 1 74.92 -23.52 7.69
N GLY A 2 74.94 -22.95 8.91
CA GLY A 2 75.45 -21.60 9.26
C GLY A 2 74.31 -20.58 9.41
N ARG A 3 73.70 -20.26 10.56
CA ARG A 3 74.03 -20.22 12.00
C ARG A 3 74.89 -19.03 12.47
N TYR A 4 74.20 -18.13 13.20
CA TYR A 4 74.63 -17.15 14.23
C TYR A 4 75.34 -15.87 13.75
N ALA A 5 74.72 -14.69 13.89
CA ALA A 5 74.45 -13.90 15.11
C ALA A 5 75.70 -13.18 15.63
N ILE A 6 75.49 -11.95 16.14
CA ILE A 6 76.38 -11.01 16.87
C ILE A 6 76.40 -9.65 16.12
N PHE A 7 76.11 -8.48 16.70
CA PHE A 7 75.74 -8.02 18.04
C PHE A 7 75.41 -6.52 17.89
N MET A 8 74.61 -5.96 18.82
CA MET A 8 74.76 -4.62 19.44
C MET A 8 75.03 -3.38 18.56
N LEU A 9 74.47 -2.19 18.75
CA LEU A 9 73.76 -1.48 19.82
C LEU A 9 73.96 0.01 19.42
N CYS A 10 73.17 0.93 19.97
CA CYS A 10 73.34 2.39 19.93
C CYS A 10 72.80 3.09 18.65
N THR A 11 72.04 4.18 18.66
CA THR A 11 71.49 5.05 19.71
C THR A 11 70.51 6.00 18.99
N THR A 12 69.32 6.19 19.57
CA THR A 12 68.34 7.29 19.40
C THR A 12 68.57 8.38 18.33
N ILE A 13 67.59 8.57 17.43
CA ILE A 13 67.06 9.90 17.08
C ILE A 13 65.52 9.84 17.02
N LEU A 14 64.89 10.58 17.94
CA LEU A 14 63.49 11.00 17.88
C LEU A 14 63.25 11.84 16.63
N LEU A 15 62.29 11.46 15.78
CA LEU A 15 61.42 12.42 15.09
C LEU A 15 60.00 11.84 15.05
N ALA A 16 59.19 12.30 16.00
CA ALA A 16 57.74 12.22 15.91
C ALA A 16 57.30 13.02 14.67
N SER A 17 57.06 12.34 13.55
CA SER A 17 56.25 12.89 12.48
C SER A 17 54.80 12.58 12.80
N CYS A 18 54.13 13.53 13.47
CA CYS A 18 52.69 13.64 13.40
C CYS A 18 52.31 13.99 11.96
N ALA A 19 52.30 12.98 11.07
CA ALA A 19 51.55 13.08 9.84
C ALA A 19 50.08 13.05 10.24
N THR A 20 49.49 14.23 10.37
CA THR A 20 48.03 14.39 10.34
C THR A 20 47.49 13.56 9.18
N PRO A 21 46.53 12.65 9.39
CA PRO A 21 45.88 12.00 8.25
C PRO A 21 45.30 13.13 7.40
N LYS A 22 45.83 13.28 6.18
CA LYS A 22 45.17 14.05 5.14
C LYS A 22 43.84 13.36 4.91
N THR A 23 42.79 13.91 5.49
CA THR A 23 41.41 13.63 5.12
C THR A 23 41.28 14.04 3.66
N VAL A 24 41.53 13.08 2.77
CA VAL A 24 41.05 13.18 1.40
C VAL A 24 39.56 12.96 1.51
N VAL A 25 38.82 14.06 1.56
CA VAL A 25 37.39 14.05 1.30
C VAL A 25 37.23 13.64 -0.16
N VAL A 26 37.11 12.34 -0.39
CA VAL A 26 36.56 11.83 -1.64
C VAL A 26 35.06 12.04 -1.51
N THR A 27 34.57 13.20 -1.96
CA THR A 27 33.18 13.37 -2.35
C THR A 27 32.93 12.48 -3.56
N GLN A 28 32.66 11.20 -3.30
CA GLN A 28 32.01 10.34 -4.27
C GLN A 28 30.51 10.49 -4.04
N GLU A 29 29.91 11.43 -4.76
CA GLU A 29 28.48 11.38 -5.06
C GLU A 29 28.24 10.13 -5.92
N VAL A 30 28.14 8.97 -5.26
CA VAL A 30 27.41 7.84 -5.83
C VAL A 30 25.94 8.09 -5.51
N ILE A 31 25.32 8.94 -6.31
CA ILE A 31 23.87 8.98 -6.43
C ILE A 31 23.49 7.65 -7.09
N ARG A 32 23.31 6.61 -6.29
CA ARG A 32 22.36 5.56 -6.68
C ARG A 32 21.01 6.24 -6.60
N GLU A 33 20.46 6.61 -7.75
CA GLU A 33 19.01 6.68 -7.92
C GLU A 33 18.48 5.29 -7.58
N VAL A 34 18.19 5.07 -6.29
CA VAL A 34 17.19 4.10 -5.93
C VAL A 34 15.94 4.65 -6.59
N GLN A 35 15.48 3.99 -7.67
CA GLN A 35 14.13 4.20 -8.18
C GLN A 35 13.17 3.70 -7.10
N VAL A 36 13.04 4.49 -6.03
CA VAL A 36 12.01 4.31 -5.02
C VAL A 36 10.72 4.47 -5.80
N THR A 37 9.91 3.41 -5.80
CA THR A 37 8.50 3.41 -6.17
C THR A 37 7.92 4.78 -5.85
N ARG A 38 7.69 5.59 -6.89
CA ARG A 38 7.47 7.03 -6.74
C ARG A 38 6.27 7.25 -5.82
N ILE A 39 6.54 7.60 -4.56
CA ILE A 39 5.51 7.88 -3.57
C ILE A 39 4.85 9.19 -3.98
N VAL A 40 3.73 9.10 -4.71
CA VAL A 40 2.91 10.27 -5.02
C VAL A 40 2.14 10.61 -3.76
N THR A 41 2.69 11.50 -2.94
CA THR A 41 1.99 12.11 -1.80
C THR A 41 1.35 13.40 -2.31
N ARG A 42 0.02 13.50 -2.28
CA ARG A 42 -0.69 14.74 -2.63
C ARG A 42 -1.46 15.22 -1.40
N ASP A 43 -1.11 16.41 -0.89
CA ASP A 43 -1.90 17.08 0.14
C ASP A 43 -3.22 17.58 -0.47
N GLU A 44 -4.34 17.29 0.20
CA GLU A 44 -5.68 17.72 -0.21
C GLU A 44 -5.84 19.25 -0.10
N GLY A 45 -5.48 19.99 -1.15
CA GLY A 45 -5.63 21.45 -1.20
C GLY A 45 -6.67 22.00 -2.18
N GLU A 46 -7.13 21.22 -3.17
CA GLU A 46 -7.80 21.82 -4.33
C GLU A 46 -9.07 21.06 -4.72
N ARG A 47 -10.23 21.65 -4.39
CA ARG A 47 -11.54 21.25 -4.92
C ARG A 47 -11.63 21.66 -6.38
N GLU A 48 -11.11 20.83 -7.27
CA GLU A 48 -11.20 21.02 -8.72
C GLU A 48 -12.59 20.57 -9.23
N ARG A 49 -13.15 21.35 -10.18
CA ARG A 49 -14.50 21.15 -10.72
C ARG A 49 -14.62 19.78 -11.43
N ALA A 50 -15.80 19.16 -11.29
CA ALA A 50 -16.10 17.85 -11.86
C ALA A 50 -15.80 17.79 -13.38
N PRO A 51 -15.07 16.77 -13.86
CA PRO A 51 -14.77 16.64 -15.28
C PRO A 51 -16.02 16.31 -16.09
N THR A 52 -16.18 16.95 -17.24
CA THR A 52 -17.16 16.59 -18.26
C THR A 52 -16.80 15.24 -18.86
N TYR A 53 -17.66 14.23 -18.66
CA TYR A 53 -17.45 12.88 -19.19
C TYR A 53 -17.57 12.85 -20.72
N THR A 54 -16.54 12.36 -21.39
CA THR A 54 -16.62 11.86 -22.77
C THR A 54 -17.13 10.42 -22.75
N PRO A 55 -18.15 10.04 -23.55
CA PRO A 55 -18.69 8.69 -23.57
C PRO A 55 -17.65 7.68 -24.08
N TYR A 56 -17.59 6.51 -23.43
CA TYR A 56 -16.72 5.40 -23.82
C TYR A 56 -17.17 4.76 -25.15
N PRO A 57 -16.22 4.24 -25.95
CA PRO A 57 -16.55 3.48 -27.16
C PRO A 57 -17.41 2.26 -26.84
N THR A 58 -18.47 2.08 -27.62
CA THR A 58 -19.36 0.92 -27.53
C THR A 58 -18.63 -0.31 -28.07
N TYR A 59 -18.39 -1.31 -27.23
CA TYR A 59 -17.77 -2.57 -27.65
C TYR A 59 -18.73 -3.42 -28.48
N THR A 60 -18.24 -3.91 -29.62
CA THR A 60 -18.91 -4.92 -30.44
C THR A 60 -18.83 -6.28 -29.72
N PRO A 61 -19.96 -6.95 -29.45
CA PRO A 61 -19.94 -8.21 -28.72
C PRO A 61 -19.27 -9.33 -29.53
N TYR A 62 -18.44 -10.14 -28.85
CA TYR A 62 -17.87 -11.36 -29.40
C TYR A 62 -18.96 -12.42 -29.65
N PRO A 63 -18.83 -13.29 -30.67
CA PRO A 63 -19.81 -14.33 -30.98
C PRO A 63 -20.02 -15.28 -29.78
N THR A 64 -21.27 -15.37 -29.37
CA THR A 64 -21.77 -16.17 -28.25
C THR A 64 -21.51 -17.67 -28.44
N ALA A 65 -21.01 -18.33 -27.39
CA ALA A 65 -20.83 -19.78 -27.38
C ALA A 65 -22.16 -20.53 -27.54
N ARG A 66 -22.06 -21.73 -28.15
CA ARG A 66 -23.16 -22.66 -28.46
C ARG A 66 -23.98 -23.00 -27.19
N PRO A 67 -25.33 -23.00 -27.25
CA PRO A 67 -26.17 -23.14 -26.07
C PRO A 67 -25.97 -24.50 -25.38
N THR A 68 -25.69 -24.43 -24.07
CA THR A 68 -25.71 -25.58 -23.16
C THR A 68 -27.16 -25.94 -22.85
N ARG A 69 -27.46 -27.25 -22.71
CA ARG A 69 -28.82 -27.78 -22.52
C ARG A 69 -29.52 -27.11 -21.33
N THR A 70 -30.70 -26.55 -21.60
CA THR A 70 -31.56 -25.87 -20.64
C THR A 70 -32.01 -26.84 -19.54
N PRO A 71 -31.77 -26.55 -18.25
CA PRO A 71 -32.34 -27.34 -17.16
C PRO A 71 -33.87 -27.20 -17.13
N ARG A 72 -34.53 -28.28 -16.73
CA ARG A 72 -35.99 -28.37 -16.60
C ARG A 72 -36.51 -27.32 -15.61
N PRO A 73 -37.59 -26.58 -15.93
CA PRO A 73 -38.08 -25.50 -15.07
C PRO A 73 -38.56 -26.05 -13.72
N THR A 74 -37.99 -25.51 -12.65
CA THR A 74 -38.51 -25.65 -11.29
C THR A 74 -39.73 -24.75 -11.14
N ARG A 75 -40.78 -25.26 -10.50
CA ARG A 75 -42.05 -24.54 -10.30
C ARG A 75 -41.80 -23.18 -9.63
N THR A 76 -42.23 -22.12 -10.29
CA THR A 76 -42.20 -20.75 -9.77
C THR A 76 -43.17 -20.63 -8.59
N PRO A 77 -42.73 -20.13 -7.42
CA PRO A 77 -43.65 -19.83 -6.33
C PRO A 77 -44.60 -18.69 -6.71
N THR A 78 -45.86 -18.82 -6.29
CA THR A 78 -46.92 -17.83 -6.49
C THR A 78 -46.52 -16.49 -5.85
N PRO A 79 -46.60 -15.35 -6.56
CA PRO A 79 -46.22 -14.06 -6.01
C PRO A 79 -47.17 -13.65 -4.87
N THR A 80 -46.57 -13.20 -3.77
CA THR A 80 -47.25 -12.52 -2.67
C THR A 80 -47.77 -11.15 -3.16
N PRO A 81 -49.02 -10.77 -2.86
CA PRO A 81 -49.59 -9.49 -3.31
C PRO A 81 -48.77 -8.30 -2.80
N SER A 82 -48.47 -7.38 -3.74
CA SER A 82 -47.73 -6.14 -3.49
C SER A 82 -48.58 -5.17 -2.67
N PRO A 83 -48.03 -4.48 -1.65
CA PRO A 83 -48.77 -3.48 -0.89
C PRO A 83 -49.15 -2.28 -1.77
N THR A 84 -50.36 -1.76 -1.53
CA THR A 84 -50.93 -0.59 -2.20
C THR A 84 -50.09 0.66 -1.91
N PRO A 85 -49.66 1.44 -2.92
CA PRO A 85 -48.88 2.66 -2.70
C PRO A 85 -49.73 3.71 -1.99
N THR A 86 -49.19 4.26 -0.90
CA THR A 86 -49.73 5.43 -0.21
C THR A 86 -49.15 6.68 -0.87
N TYR A 87 -50.01 7.52 -1.45
CA TYR A 87 -49.60 8.77 -2.07
C TYR A 87 -49.07 9.75 -1.01
N ALA A 88 -47.86 10.26 -1.22
CA ALA A 88 -47.25 11.32 -0.42
C ALA A 88 -47.76 12.69 -0.87
N ALA A 89 -48.05 13.56 0.10
CA ALA A 89 -48.57 14.91 -0.13
C ALA A 89 -47.56 15.83 -0.86
N GLU A 90 -48.12 16.74 -1.64
CA GLU A 90 -47.46 17.71 -2.51
C GLU A 90 -46.66 18.74 -1.68
N PRO A 91 -45.39 19.06 -2.05
CA PRO A 91 -44.56 19.99 -1.30
C PRO A 91 -44.99 21.45 -1.51
N THR A 92 -45.26 22.15 -0.41
CA THR A 92 -45.51 23.59 -0.36
C THR A 92 -44.27 24.39 -0.76
N ALA A 93 -44.42 25.30 -1.73
CA ALA A 93 -43.36 26.20 -2.20
C ALA A 93 -42.85 27.11 -1.07
N THR A 94 -41.53 27.15 -0.89
CA THR A 94 -40.84 28.05 0.05
C THR A 94 -40.43 29.34 -0.68
N PRO A 95 -40.66 30.54 -0.10
CA PRO A 95 -40.34 31.80 -0.77
C PRO A 95 -38.84 32.08 -0.83
N HIS A 96 -38.41 32.64 -1.96
CA HIS A 96 -37.05 33.13 -2.22
C HIS A 96 -36.77 34.41 -1.43
N THR A 97 -35.77 34.38 -0.55
CA THR A 97 -35.21 35.57 0.09
C THR A 97 -33.98 36.06 -0.67
N GLN A 98 -33.97 37.35 -1.00
CA GLN A 98 -32.90 38.05 -1.71
C GLN A 98 -31.59 38.09 -0.90
N GLN A 99 -30.50 37.82 -1.61
CA GLN A 99 -29.13 37.73 -1.12
C GLN A 99 -28.49 39.13 -1.02
N VAL A 100 -28.31 39.63 0.21
CA VAL A 100 -27.53 40.83 0.52
C VAL A 100 -26.06 40.45 0.67
N GLY A 101 -25.17 41.23 0.04
CA GLY A 101 -23.73 41.00 0.03
C GLY A 101 -23.10 41.01 1.42
N ALA A 102 -22.47 39.90 1.80
CA ALA A 102 -21.70 39.76 3.03
C ALA A 102 -20.21 39.62 2.69
N GLN A 103 -19.41 40.47 3.32
CA GLN A 103 -17.94 40.46 3.28
C GLN A 103 -17.40 39.09 3.65
N ALA A 104 -16.37 38.64 2.92
CA ALA A 104 -15.72 37.35 3.11
C ALA A 104 -15.17 37.24 4.55
N PRO A 105 -15.71 36.34 5.40
CA PRO A 105 -15.16 36.12 6.73
C PRO A 105 -13.76 35.51 6.59
N VAL A 106 -12.77 36.15 7.20
CA VAL A 106 -11.42 35.61 7.36
C VAL A 106 -11.57 34.29 8.12
N ARG A 107 -11.39 33.17 7.41
CA ARG A 107 -11.55 31.83 7.98
C ARG A 107 -10.45 31.66 9.04
N PRO A 108 -10.78 31.48 10.33
CA PRO A 108 -9.77 31.19 11.33
C PRO A 108 -9.02 29.93 10.88
N GLN A 109 -7.70 30.05 10.77
CA GLN A 109 -6.83 28.91 10.54
C GLN A 109 -6.94 28.02 11.77
N SER A 110 -7.77 26.98 11.68
CA SER A 110 -7.83 25.93 12.69
C SER A 110 -6.45 25.30 12.76
N THR A 111 -5.68 25.65 13.79
CA THR A 111 -4.48 24.91 14.16
C THR A 111 -4.93 23.54 14.64
N SER A 112 -5.00 22.57 13.73
CA SER A 112 -5.24 21.17 14.05
C SER A 112 -4.15 20.74 15.03
N THR A 113 -4.51 20.68 16.30
CA THR A 113 -3.61 20.16 17.33
C THR A 113 -3.62 18.65 17.11
N LEU A 114 -2.52 18.11 16.57
CA LEU A 114 -2.38 16.68 16.30
C LEU A 114 -2.61 15.93 17.62
N SER A 115 -3.70 15.16 17.70
CA SER A 115 -3.92 14.26 18.82
C SER A 115 -2.77 13.25 18.83
N PRO A 116 -2.16 12.94 19.99
CA PRO A 116 -1.12 11.93 20.04
C PRO A 116 -1.64 10.61 19.47
N PRO A 117 -0.79 9.84 18.76
CA PRO A 117 -1.20 8.55 18.21
C PRO A 117 -1.68 7.63 19.34
N PRO A 118 -2.73 6.81 19.10
CA PRO A 118 -3.25 5.90 20.11
C PRO A 118 -2.17 4.90 20.54
N ALA A 119 -2.19 4.52 21.83
CA ALA A 119 -1.31 3.46 22.33
C ALA A 119 -1.56 2.15 21.55
N PRO A 120 -0.52 1.35 21.28
CA PRO A 120 -0.66 0.08 20.58
C PRO A 120 -1.57 -0.88 21.36
N ALA A 121 -2.48 -1.54 20.65
CA ALA A 121 -3.45 -2.44 21.27
C ALA A 121 -2.85 -3.79 21.71
N LEU A 122 -1.80 -4.25 21.03
CA LEU A 122 -1.17 -5.56 21.23
C LEU A 122 0.34 -5.45 21.34
N GLU A 123 0.98 -6.33 22.11
CA GLU A 123 2.43 -6.45 22.12
C GLU A 123 2.94 -7.21 20.88
N GLN A 124 3.87 -6.65 20.12
CA GLN A 124 4.54 -7.38 19.04
C GLN A 124 5.66 -8.24 19.60
N ARG A 125 5.57 -9.56 19.42
CA ARG A 125 6.62 -10.51 19.74
C ARG A 125 7.66 -10.53 18.62
N LYS A 126 8.93 -10.70 19.01
CA LYS A 126 10.04 -10.88 18.06
C LYS A 126 9.96 -12.25 17.40
N ASP A 127 10.01 -12.26 16.07
CA ASP A 127 10.18 -13.50 15.32
C ASP A 127 11.61 -14.06 15.49
N ARG A 128 11.69 -15.37 15.71
CA ARG A 128 12.94 -16.12 15.90
C ARG A 128 13.10 -17.24 14.88
N ASP A 129 12.07 -17.52 14.09
CA ASP A 129 12.11 -18.54 13.05
C ASP A 129 12.81 -17.94 11.81
N PRO A 130 13.81 -18.62 11.21
CA PRO A 130 14.42 -18.15 9.97
C PRO A 130 13.42 -18.12 8.80
N GLY A 131 12.83 -16.95 8.57
CA GLY A 131 12.14 -16.63 7.31
C GLY A 131 13.08 -15.99 6.28
N PRO A 132 12.54 -15.57 5.11
CA PRO A 132 13.20 -14.57 4.27
C PRO A 132 13.64 -13.37 5.12
N PRO A 133 14.78 -12.73 4.82
CA PRO A 133 15.30 -11.62 5.61
C PRO A 133 14.53 -10.33 5.31
N PHE A 134 13.28 -10.31 5.73
CA PHE A 134 12.40 -9.16 5.63
C PHE A 134 12.36 -8.43 6.97
N SER A 135 12.22 -7.10 6.91
CA SER A 135 11.88 -6.29 8.08
C SER A 135 10.44 -5.81 7.99
N PHE A 136 9.82 -5.64 9.17
CA PHE A 136 8.48 -5.08 9.29
C PHE A 136 8.54 -3.72 9.96
N SER A 137 7.78 -2.78 9.40
CA SER A 137 7.45 -1.49 10.03
C SER A 137 5.95 -1.45 10.28
N VAL A 138 5.55 -1.71 11.52
CA VAL A 138 4.12 -1.68 11.92
C VAL A 138 3.69 -0.22 12.07
N SER A 139 2.77 0.20 11.20
CA SER A 139 2.25 1.56 11.17
C SER A 139 1.06 1.74 12.13
N ALA A 140 0.13 0.78 12.16
CA ALA A 140 -0.97 0.79 13.11
C ALA A 140 -1.18 -0.59 13.75
N ASN A 141 -1.58 -0.58 15.02
CA ASN A 141 -1.93 -1.75 15.81
C ASN A 141 -3.09 -1.36 16.73
N ARG A 142 -4.32 -1.64 16.29
CA ARG A 142 -5.54 -1.08 16.87
C ARG A 142 -6.53 -2.18 17.23
N ALA A 143 -7.20 -2.00 18.37
CA ALA A 143 -8.43 -2.72 18.68
C ALA A 143 -9.60 -1.99 18.03
N GLU A 144 -10.44 -2.73 17.33
CA GLU A 144 -11.68 -2.27 16.72
C GLU A 144 -12.88 -2.84 17.49
N ALA A 145 -14.09 -2.53 17.02
CA ALA A 145 -15.31 -3.10 17.59
C ALA A 145 -15.33 -4.64 17.48
N ASN A 146 -16.13 -5.29 18.32
CA ASN A 146 -16.43 -6.72 18.24
C ASN A 146 -15.20 -7.65 18.36
N SER A 147 -14.16 -7.24 19.09
CA SER A 147 -12.89 -7.99 19.20
C SER A 147 -12.19 -8.20 17.85
N SER A 148 -12.41 -7.28 16.90
CA SER A 148 -11.58 -7.14 15.71
C SER A 148 -10.30 -6.39 16.08
N TYR A 149 -9.17 -6.80 15.52
CA TYR A 149 -7.88 -6.13 15.66
C TYR A 149 -7.32 -5.92 14.28
N ARG A 150 -6.83 -4.70 14.03
CA ARG A 150 -6.21 -4.33 12.78
C ARG A 150 -4.73 -4.02 12.98
N ILE A 151 -3.90 -4.69 12.19
CA ILE A 151 -2.45 -4.45 12.13
C ILE A 151 -2.11 -4.10 10.70
N THR A 152 -1.55 -2.91 10.48
CA THR A 152 -1.12 -2.43 9.17
C THR A 152 0.33 -1.99 9.23
N GLY A 153 1.01 -2.05 8.09
CA GLY A 153 2.41 -1.65 8.03
C GLY A 153 3.04 -1.89 6.67
N LEU A 154 4.36 -1.90 6.67
CA LEU A 154 5.20 -2.20 5.51
C LEU A 154 6.08 -3.41 5.81
N VAL A 155 6.19 -4.30 4.82
CA VAL A 155 7.25 -5.32 4.76
C VAL A 155 8.31 -4.86 3.77
N ARG A 156 9.58 -4.91 4.15
CA ARG A 156 10.73 -4.54 3.31
C ARG A 156 11.64 -5.74 3.10
N ASN A 157 12.12 -5.93 1.88
CA ASN A 157 13.14 -6.94 1.61
C ASN A 157 14.55 -6.39 1.85
N ASP A 158 15.22 -6.88 2.91
CA ASP A 158 16.58 -6.46 3.26
C ASP A 158 17.67 -7.34 2.63
N SER A 159 17.29 -8.33 1.82
CA SER A 159 18.23 -9.19 1.09
C SER A 159 18.77 -8.53 -0.18
N SER A 160 19.66 -9.26 -0.86
CA SER A 160 20.10 -8.98 -2.24
C SER A 160 19.33 -9.75 -3.32
N LYS A 161 18.31 -10.54 -2.98
CA LYS A 161 17.52 -11.36 -3.92
C LYS A 161 16.10 -10.83 -4.06
N THR A 162 15.46 -11.03 -5.20
CA THR A 162 14.02 -10.81 -5.35
C THR A 162 13.24 -12.00 -4.80
N TYR A 163 12.11 -11.74 -4.15
CA TYR A 163 11.20 -12.79 -3.66
C TYR A 163 9.84 -12.72 -4.34
N GLU A 164 9.23 -13.87 -4.58
CA GLU A 164 7.83 -14.02 -5.02
C GLU A 164 6.99 -14.71 -3.94
N GLY A 165 5.66 -14.61 -4.09
CA GLY A 165 4.73 -15.23 -3.13
C GLY A 165 4.90 -14.65 -1.73
N VAL A 166 5.11 -13.33 -1.64
CA VAL A 166 5.30 -12.65 -0.36
C VAL A 166 4.00 -12.66 0.41
N ALA A 167 4.03 -13.30 1.58
CA ALA A 167 2.93 -13.38 2.52
C ALA A 167 3.44 -13.14 3.94
N ILE A 168 2.51 -12.93 4.87
CA ILE A 168 2.85 -12.75 6.29
C ILE A 168 1.92 -13.64 7.11
N ASP A 169 2.51 -14.56 7.86
CA ASP A 169 1.78 -15.40 8.80
C ASP A 169 1.68 -14.66 10.14
N ALA A 170 0.48 -14.21 10.47
CA ALA A 170 0.22 -13.51 11.72
C ALA A 170 -0.30 -14.47 12.80
N THR A 171 0.51 -14.77 13.81
CA THR A 171 0.10 -15.58 14.96
C THR A 171 -0.30 -14.66 16.13
N PHE A 172 -1.39 -14.99 16.81
CA PHE A 172 -1.88 -14.24 17.99
C PHE A 172 -1.84 -15.11 19.25
N TRP A 173 -1.65 -14.46 20.41
CA TRP A 173 -1.76 -15.09 21.73
C TRP A 173 -2.71 -14.31 22.61
N ASP A 174 -3.56 -15.02 23.32
CA ASP A 174 -4.40 -14.44 24.37
C ASP A 174 -3.65 -14.31 25.71
N ILE A 175 -4.37 -13.80 26.71
CA ILE A 175 -3.84 -13.58 28.06
C ILE A 175 -3.42 -14.88 28.78
N ASP A 176 -3.99 -16.01 28.39
CA ASP A 176 -3.67 -17.34 28.93
C ASP A 176 -2.46 -17.96 28.19
N GLY A 177 -1.91 -17.27 27.19
CA GLY A 177 -0.80 -17.72 26.37
C GLY A 177 -1.21 -18.74 25.31
N VAL A 178 -2.51 -18.92 25.06
CA VAL A 178 -3.01 -19.86 24.05
C VAL A 178 -2.77 -19.26 22.66
N ARG A 179 -2.14 -20.05 21.80
CA ARG A 179 -1.88 -19.69 20.40
C ARG A 179 -3.18 -19.80 19.60
N VAL A 180 -3.56 -18.72 18.94
CA VAL A 180 -4.58 -18.75 17.88
C VAL A 180 -3.85 -19.05 16.55
N PRO A 181 -4.37 -19.97 15.72
CA PRO A 181 -3.79 -20.27 14.41
C PRO A 181 -3.51 -19.01 13.58
N GLY A 182 -2.46 -19.10 12.76
CA GLY A 182 -2.00 -17.99 11.92
C GLY A 182 -3.09 -17.51 10.98
N LEU A 183 -3.16 -16.19 10.78
CA LEU A 183 -3.92 -15.57 9.70
C LEU A 183 -2.94 -15.10 8.64
N ASP A 184 -3.15 -15.56 7.41
CA ASP A 184 -2.32 -15.15 6.27
C ASP A 184 -2.69 -13.71 5.87
N ALA A 185 -1.74 -12.79 6.03
CA ALA A 185 -1.88 -11.44 5.49
C ALA A 185 -1.60 -11.47 3.99
N ARG A 186 -2.50 -10.87 3.22
CA ARG A 186 -2.26 -10.65 1.79
C ARG A 186 -1.44 -9.38 1.61
N CYS A 187 -0.25 -9.54 1.05
CA CYS A 187 0.53 -8.44 0.51
C CYS A 187 0.11 -8.20 -0.96
N PRO A 188 -0.12 -6.95 -1.39
CA PRO A 188 -0.53 -6.66 -2.76
C PRO A 188 0.61 -6.76 -3.77
N CYS A 189 1.88 -6.81 -3.33
CA CYS A 189 3.02 -6.97 -4.22
C CYS A 189 3.12 -8.40 -4.79
N VAL A 190 3.45 -8.51 -6.08
CA VAL A 190 3.72 -9.82 -6.73
C VAL A 190 5.14 -10.28 -6.43
N LEU A 191 6.06 -9.33 -6.42
CA LEU A 191 7.48 -9.52 -6.19
C LEU A 191 7.93 -8.53 -5.11
N LEU A 192 9.02 -8.80 -4.43
CA LEU A 192 9.65 -7.84 -3.53
C LEU A 192 11.14 -7.87 -3.81
N ALA A 193 11.63 -6.90 -4.58
CA ALA A 193 13.05 -6.77 -4.92
C ALA A 193 13.85 -6.19 -3.75
N PRO A 194 15.20 -6.25 -3.78
CA PRO A 194 16.06 -5.68 -2.76
C PRO A 194 15.73 -4.22 -2.44
N GLY A 195 15.44 -3.93 -1.17
CA GLY A 195 15.10 -2.60 -0.68
C GLY A 195 13.66 -2.14 -0.97
N GLU A 196 12.87 -2.90 -1.74
CA GLU A 196 11.47 -2.57 -1.98
C GLU A 196 10.62 -2.81 -0.72
N GLU A 197 9.57 -2.00 -0.60
CA GLU A 197 8.57 -2.07 0.45
C GLU A 197 7.19 -2.40 -0.11
N CYS A 198 6.39 -3.14 0.65
CA CYS A 198 5.05 -3.54 0.29
C CYS A 198 4.10 -3.38 1.47
N PRO A 199 2.96 -2.67 1.30
CA PRO A 199 2.03 -2.47 2.40
C PRO A 199 1.28 -3.75 2.73
N PHE A 200 0.95 -3.97 3.99
CA PHE A 200 0.12 -5.10 4.42
C PHE A 200 -0.98 -4.64 5.37
N SER A 201 -2.06 -5.42 5.42
CA SER A 201 -3.15 -5.25 6.38
C SER A 201 -3.64 -6.62 6.87
N ILE A 202 -3.67 -6.78 8.18
CA ILE A 202 -4.20 -7.96 8.87
C ILE A 202 -5.41 -7.49 9.66
N VAL A 203 -6.53 -8.19 9.48
CA VAL A 203 -7.73 -8.02 10.31
C VAL A 203 -8.01 -9.36 10.98
N ALA A 204 -7.99 -9.37 12.30
CA ALA A 204 -8.12 -10.56 13.12
C ALA A 204 -9.30 -10.43 14.09
N THR A 205 -10.27 -11.33 14.00
CA THR A 205 -11.35 -11.43 14.99
C THR A 205 -10.99 -12.48 16.02
N VAL A 206 -10.33 -12.05 17.09
CA VAL A 206 -9.74 -12.92 18.11
C VAL A 206 -10.16 -12.48 19.51
N ARG A 207 -10.49 -13.43 20.39
CA ARG A 207 -11.01 -13.10 21.72
C ARG A 207 -9.85 -12.76 22.66
N ARG A 208 -9.76 -11.48 23.05
CA ARG A 208 -8.79 -10.97 24.03
C ARG A 208 -7.31 -11.33 23.71
N PRO A 209 -6.83 -11.14 22.46
CA PRO A 209 -5.39 -11.21 22.21
C PRO A 209 -4.67 -10.16 23.06
N VAL A 210 -3.46 -10.48 23.49
CA VAL A 210 -2.56 -9.54 24.18
C VAL A 210 -1.28 -9.32 23.39
N SER A 211 -0.97 -10.22 22.46
CA SER A 211 0.24 -10.12 21.65
C SER A 211 0.10 -10.81 20.30
N PHE A 212 0.96 -10.44 19.35
CA PHE A 212 1.02 -11.02 18.01
C PHE A 212 2.46 -11.19 17.55
N LEU A 213 2.67 -12.00 16.50
CA LEU A 213 3.95 -12.21 15.83
C LEU A 213 3.67 -12.23 14.33
N LEU A 214 4.54 -11.59 13.56
CA LEU A 214 4.52 -11.59 12.11
C LEU A 214 5.69 -12.42 11.62
N HIS A 215 5.41 -13.50 10.90
CA HIS A 215 6.42 -14.32 10.26
C HIS A 215 6.36 -14.09 8.73
N PRO A 216 7.46 -13.66 8.09
CA PRO A 216 7.45 -13.44 6.65
C PRO A 216 7.53 -14.77 5.90
N GLU A 217 6.78 -14.88 4.81
CA GLU A 217 6.92 -15.96 3.83
C GLU A 217 7.34 -15.40 2.46
N GLY A 218 8.04 -16.23 1.69
CA GLY A 218 8.42 -15.89 0.32
C GLY A 218 9.44 -16.85 -0.24
N ARG A 219 9.54 -16.90 -1.58
CA ARG A 219 10.52 -17.73 -2.30
C ARG A 219 11.42 -16.86 -3.14
N ALA A 220 12.73 -17.05 -3.02
CA ALA A 220 13.68 -16.35 -3.88
C ALA A 220 13.43 -16.72 -5.36
N THR A 221 13.51 -15.73 -6.24
CA THR A 221 13.19 -15.89 -7.67
C THR A 221 14.13 -15.04 -8.53
N GLU A 222 14.26 -15.42 -9.80
CA GLU A 222 15.00 -14.64 -10.81
C GLU A 222 14.10 -13.63 -11.53
N ARG A 223 12.79 -13.63 -11.22
CA ARG A 223 11.83 -12.65 -11.75
C ARG A 223 12.20 -11.24 -11.28
N GLN A 224 11.89 -10.25 -12.11
CA GLN A 224 12.27 -8.85 -11.87
C GLN A 224 11.04 -8.00 -11.58
N SER A 225 11.05 -7.32 -10.44
CA SER A 225 10.17 -6.19 -10.12
C SER A 225 10.53 -4.99 -10.98
N VAL A 226 9.53 -4.28 -11.48
CA VAL A 226 9.69 -3.12 -12.33
C VAL A 226 8.76 -2.00 -11.84
N PRO A 227 9.26 -0.76 -11.67
CA PRO A 227 8.42 0.36 -11.26
C PRO A 227 7.45 0.74 -12.38
N VAL A 228 6.28 1.24 -11.98
CA VAL A 228 5.22 1.71 -12.88
C VAL A 228 4.94 3.18 -12.61
N THR A 229 4.89 3.99 -13.65
CA THR A 229 4.62 5.42 -13.51
C THR A 229 3.13 5.67 -13.42
N LEU A 230 2.67 6.31 -12.33
CA LEU A 230 1.28 6.70 -12.17
C LEU A 230 1.07 8.17 -12.56
N THR A 231 0.08 8.43 -13.41
CA THR A 231 -0.30 9.78 -13.84
C THR A 231 -1.82 9.99 -13.77
N GLY A 232 -2.25 11.26 -13.81
CA GLY A 232 -3.68 11.59 -13.82
C GLY A 232 -4.45 11.09 -12.59
N VAL A 233 -3.76 10.89 -11.45
CA VAL A 233 -4.35 10.33 -10.24
C VAL A 233 -5.40 11.28 -9.69
N ARG A 234 -6.62 10.78 -9.57
CA ARG A 234 -7.79 11.46 -9.01
C ARG A 234 -8.38 10.60 -7.91
N MET A 235 -8.80 11.25 -6.85
CA MET A 235 -9.48 10.62 -5.74
C MET A 235 -10.90 11.19 -5.63
N SER A 236 -11.87 10.31 -5.42
CA SER A 236 -13.26 10.66 -5.18
C SER A 236 -13.85 9.73 -4.12
N ARG A 237 -14.86 10.19 -3.40
CA ARG A 237 -15.65 9.33 -2.52
C ARG A 237 -16.79 8.75 -3.34
N ASP A 238 -16.88 7.44 -3.44
CA ASP A 238 -17.91 6.78 -4.22
C ASP A 238 -18.92 6.08 -3.28
N GLY A 239 -19.98 6.82 -2.94
CA GLY A 239 -20.94 6.38 -1.95
C GLY A 239 -20.42 6.51 -0.52
N LEU A 240 -20.91 5.64 0.38
CA LEU A 240 -20.70 5.77 1.82
C LEU A 240 -19.51 4.97 2.38
N SER A 241 -18.93 4.03 1.62
CA SER A 241 -18.01 3.03 2.20
C SER A 241 -16.65 2.93 1.52
N SER A 242 -16.38 3.66 0.44
CA SER A 242 -15.07 3.61 -0.22
C SER A 242 -14.58 4.96 -0.74
N VAL A 243 -13.26 5.03 -0.82
CA VAL A 243 -12.51 6.01 -1.60
C VAL A 243 -12.17 5.34 -2.92
N ARG A 244 -12.57 5.97 -4.02
CA ARG A 244 -12.22 5.57 -5.38
C ARG A 244 -11.04 6.40 -5.87
N ILE A 245 -9.94 5.74 -6.19
CA ILE A 245 -8.73 6.33 -6.74
C ILE A 245 -8.58 5.83 -8.17
N THR A 246 -8.64 6.74 -9.13
CA THR A 246 -8.51 6.44 -10.56
C THR A 246 -7.27 7.12 -11.13
N GLY A 247 -6.66 6.54 -12.15
CA GLY A 247 -5.54 7.17 -12.86
C GLY A 247 -5.09 6.34 -14.04
N VAL A 248 -3.85 6.56 -14.47
CA VAL A 248 -3.21 5.83 -15.56
C VAL A 248 -1.87 5.29 -15.08
N ALA A 249 -1.64 4.00 -15.33
CA ALA A 249 -0.37 3.30 -15.14
C ALA A 249 0.37 3.24 -16.48
N ALA A 250 1.55 3.83 -16.56
CA ALA A 250 2.38 3.91 -17.76
C ALA A 250 3.65 3.06 -17.62
N ASN A 251 4.05 2.45 -18.73
CA ASN A 251 5.29 1.70 -18.84
C ASN A 251 6.37 2.56 -19.52
N ASP A 252 7.22 3.17 -18.71
CA ASP A 252 8.36 3.96 -19.21
C ASP A 252 9.60 3.10 -19.52
N GLN A 253 9.48 1.78 -19.42
CA GLN A 253 10.58 0.85 -19.67
C GLN A 253 10.68 0.47 -21.13
N PRO A 254 11.88 0.11 -21.64
CA PRO A 254 12.09 -0.30 -23.03
C PRO A 254 11.61 -1.73 -23.32
N PHE A 255 10.90 -2.38 -22.40
CA PHE A 255 10.40 -3.75 -22.51
C PHE A 255 8.97 -3.85 -22.01
N LYS A 256 8.25 -4.92 -22.42
CA LYS A 256 6.88 -5.17 -21.98
C LYS A 256 6.85 -5.52 -20.49
N ILE A 257 5.85 -4.98 -19.77
CA ILE A 257 5.58 -5.33 -18.38
C ILE A 257 4.22 -6.02 -18.24
N GLN A 258 4.09 -6.91 -17.27
CA GLN A 258 2.89 -7.71 -16.99
C GLN A 258 2.54 -7.67 -15.50
N LYS A 259 1.33 -8.14 -15.16
CA LYS A 259 0.84 -8.24 -13.77
C LYS A 259 0.98 -6.93 -12.98
N VAL A 260 0.58 -5.83 -13.60
CA VAL A 260 0.66 -4.50 -12.98
C VAL A 260 -0.31 -4.43 -11.81
N ILE A 261 0.18 -4.07 -10.63
CA ILE A 261 -0.64 -3.87 -9.42
C ILE A 261 -0.45 -2.45 -8.93
N VAL A 262 -1.57 -1.82 -8.57
CA VAL A 262 -1.62 -0.56 -7.83
C VAL A 262 -2.28 -0.82 -6.49
N ALA A 263 -1.58 -0.52 -5.40
CA ALA A 263 -2.10 -0.52 -4.05
C ALA A 263 -2.20 0.92 -3.54
N GLY A 264 -3.25 1.21 -2.78
CA GLY A 264 -3.46 2.51 -2.15
C GLY A 264 -3.69 2.37 -0.66
N VAL A 265 -2.98 3.20 0.08
CA VAL A 265 -3.02 3.30 1.52
C VAL A 265 -3.66 4.64 1.88
N LEU A 266 -4.64 4.62 2.77
CA LEU A 266 -5.13 5.83 3.43
C LEU A 266 -4.41 5.99 4.76
N GLU A 267 -3.93 7.20 5.04
CA GLU A 267 -3.17 7.56 6.23
C GLU A 267 -3.94 8.62 7.03
N ASP A 268 -3.94 8.52 8.37
CA ASP A 268 -4.46 9.59 9.23
C ASP A 268 -3.43 10.72 9.44
N GLY A 269 -3.78 11.74 10.23
CA GLY A 269 -2.90 12.88 10.51
C GLY A 269 -1.62 12.56 11.27
N SER A 270 -1.53 11.36 11.86
CA SER A 270 -0.30 10.86 12.48
C SER A 270 0.58 10.06 11.51
N GLY A 271 0.15 9.89 10.26
CA GLY A 271 0.81 9.07 9.25
C GLY A 271 0.58 7.57 9.44
N GLN A 272 -0.37 7.16 10.29
CA GLN A 272 -0.70 5.75 10.47
C GLN A 272 -1.58 5.24 9.32
N MET A 273 -1.29 4.05 8.80
CA MET A 273 -2.07 3.39 7.75
C MET A 273 -3.41 2.91 8.32
N VAL A 274 -4.51 3.56 7.94
CA VAL A 274 -5.85 3.28 8.46
C VAL A 274 -6.67 2.40 7.53
N SER A 275 -6.34 2.34 6.25
CA SER A 275 -7.01 1.49 5.26
C SER A 275 -6.08 1.15 4.10
N LEU A 276 -6.28 -0.02 3.50
CA LEU A 276 -5.50 -0.54 2.38
C LEU A 276 -6.47 -1.16 1.35
N GLY A 277 -6.30 -0.80 0.10
CA GLY A 277 -6.93 -1.47 -1.03
C GLY A 277 -5.92 -1.67 -2.16
N TRP A 278 -6.22 -2.58 -3.09
CA TRP A 278 -5.38 -2.79 -4.28
C TRP A 278 -6.21 -3.28 -5.46
N THR A 279 -5.66 -3.10 -6.67
CA THR A 279 -6.22 -3.69 -7.88
C THR A 279 -5.85 -5.18 -7.95
N HIS A 280 -6.80 -6.04 -8.30
CA HIS A 280 -6.46 -7.39 -8.76
C HIS A 280 -5.84 -7.24 -10.14
N GLY A 281 -4.51 -7.32 -10.24
CA GLY A 281 -3.67 -7.17 -11.43
C GLY A 281 -4.36 -6.65 -12.69
N LEU A 282 -3.95 -5.47 -13.19
CA LEU A 282 -4.48 -4.95 -14.45
C LEU A 282 -4.34 -6.05 -15.51
N GLN A 283 -5.46 -6.41 -16.14
CA GLN A 283 -5.57 -7.62 -16.97
C GLN A 283 -4.70 -7.58 -18.22
N GLU A 284 -4.13 -6.41 -18.52
CA GLU A 284 -3.40 -6.13 -19.75
C GLU A 284 -1.91 -5.94 -19.45
N ASP A 285 -1.08 -6.60 -20.24
CA ASP A 285 0.33 -6.24 -20.35
C ASP A 285 0.46 -4.82 -20.90
N ILE A 286 1.46 -4.08 -20.43
CA ILE A 286 1.73 -2.72 -20.92
C ILE A 286 3.00 -2.77 -21.78
N LEU A 287 2.85 -2.51 -23.08
CA LEU A 287 3.98 -2.38 -24.01
C LEU A 287 4.85 -1.15 -23.67
N PRO A 288 6.11 -1.08 -24.13
CA PRO A 288 6.96 0.10 -23.96
C PRO A 288 6.28 1.38 -24.43
N GLY A 289 6.26 2.41 -23.58
CA GLY A 289 5.63 3.71 -23.86
C GLY A 289 4.09 3.71 -23.84
N SER A 290 3.45 2.56 -23.62
CA SER A 290 2.00 2.46 -23.49
C SER A 290 1.54 2.69 -22.05
N SER A 291 0.23 2.82 -21.88
CA SER A 291 -0.38 3.02 -20.57
C SER A 291 -1.78 2.42 -20.50
N VAL A 292 -2.22 2.05 -19.31
CA VAL A 292 -3.56 1.50 -19.03
C VAL A 292 -4.22 2.26 -17.88
N PRO A 293 -5.54 2.50 -17.92
CA PRO A 293 -6.25 3.10 -16.80
C PRO A 293 -6.32 2.13 -15.61
N PHE A 294 -6.31 2.65 -14.39
CA PHE A 294 -6.61 1.88 -13.20
C PHE A 294 -7.76 2.51 -12.41
N ASP A 295 -8.51 1.65 -11.71
CA ASP A 295 -9.60 2.02 -10.80
C ASP A 295 -9.45 1.21 -9.51
N LEU A 296 -9.07 1.91 -8.45
CA LEU A 296 -8.76 1.36 -7.14
C LEU A 296 -9.82 1.78 -6.14
N ARG A 297 -10.33 0.83 -5.35
CA ARG A 297 -11.24 1.09 -4.23
C ARG A 297 -10.54 0.77 -2.92
N VAL A 298 -10.57 1.72 -1.99
CA VAL A 298 -10.05 1.58 -0.64
C VAL A 298 -11.18 1.83 0.35
N GLU A 299 -11.31 1.02 1.40
CA GLU A 299 -12.35 1.19 2.42
C GLU A 299 -12.27 2.59 3.03
N LEU A 300 -13.40 3.31 3.04
CA LEU A 300 -13.47 4.68 3.55
C LEU A 300 -13.49 4.67 5.08
N VAL A 301 -12.41 5.14 5.67
CA VAL A 301 -12.25 5.46 7.09
C VAL A 301 -11.78 6.93 7.20
N PRO A 302 -11.87 7.61 8.35
CA PRO A 302 -11.27 8.94 8.49
C PRO A 302 -9.78 8.91 8.15
N PHE A 303 -9.37 9.75 7.19
CA PHE A 303 -8.00 9.86 6.69
C PHE A 303 -7.67 11.32 6.36
N GLU A 304 -6.38 11.66 6.32
CA GLU A 304 -5.88 12.99 5.94
C GLU A 304 -5.04 12.94 4.65
N ARG A 305 -4.38 11.81 4.40
CA ARG A 305 -3.50 11.61 3.24
C ARG A 305 -3.72 10.23 2.62
N TYR A 306 -3.24 10.08 1.39
CA TYR A 306 -3.16 8.78 0.75
C TYR A 306 -1.78 8.59 0.10
N ARG A 307 -1.40 7.32 -0.05
CA ARG A 307 -0.16 6.89 -0.69
C ARG A 307 -0.44 5.78 -1.68
N LEU A 308 0.21 5.82 -2.84
CA LEU A 308 0.11 4.76 -3.86
C LEU A 308 1.43 4.01 -3.99
N TYR A 309 1.32 2.70 -4.13
CA TYR A 309 2.40 1.77 -4.47
C TYR A 309 2.05 1.12 -5.80
N ALA A 310 2.96 1.13 -6.76
CA ALA A 310 2.73 0.52 -8.06
C ALA A 310 3.94 -0.28 -8.51
N GLN A 311 3.67 -1.49 -8.98
CA GLN A 311 4.67 -2.45 -9.38
C GLN A 311 4.16 -3.26 -10.56
N ALA A 312 5.07 -3.69 -11.43
CA ALA A 312 4.83 -4.71 -12.41
C ALA A 312 5.95 -5.74 -12.41
N GLU A 313 5.75 -6.80 -13.17
CA GLU A 313 6.78 -7.77 -13.49
C GLU A 313 7.29 -7.53 -14.92
N ARG A 314 8.60 -7.64 -15.13
CA ARG A 314 9.18 -7.67 -16.48
C ARG A 314 8.70 -8.93 -17.22
N ASP A 315 8.20 -8.78 -18.44
CA ASP A 315 8.06 -9.93 -19.34
C ASP A 315 9.40 -10.19 -20.07
N TRP A 316 9.81 -11.45 -20.09
CA TRP A 316 11.04 -11.92 -20.73
C TRP A 316 10.80 -12.54 -22.11
N ARG A 317 9.53 -12.60 -22.56
CA ARG A 317 9.13 -13.16 -23.84
C ARG A 317 9.19 -12.17 -24.99
#